data_AF-A0A7S3JQ60-F1
#
_entry.id   AF-A0A7S3JQ60-F1
#
_cell.length_a   1.000
_cell.length_b   1.000
_cell.length_c   1.000
_cell.angle_alpha   90.00
_cell.angle_beta   90.00
_cell.angle_gamma   90.00
#
_symmetry.space_group_name_H-M   'P 1'
#
loop_
_entity.id
_entity.type
_entity.pdbx_description
1 polymer ?
#
loop_
_entity_poly.entity_id
_entity_poly.type
_entity_poly.pdbx_seq_one_letter_code
_entity_poly.pdbx_strand_id
1 'polypeptide(L)'
;YLSLNQITNAIKYLRHAIQLEPNFPDAYNTLGNALRTLAMQYLPDISPVWILSKSTSSEEHVDNNIRKSSFQAFSPSSPLKQSTAEKNEMYTSKISAHESLCREALACYRMALKLKPDHSIAYANLGVALRERGQIREAIHCQVTAARLNPEFAAPHCNLGNLLRDQGKLQQAIAHYL
;
A
#
# COMPACT_ATOMS: atom_id res chain seq x y z
N TYR A 1 8.33 -16.02 7.02
CA TYR A 1 7.98 -15.31 5.77
C TYR A 1 7.45 -16.34 4.78
N LEU A 2 6.24 -16.14 4.21
CA LEU A 2 5.74 -16.99 3.13
C LEU A 2 6.59 -16.77 1.87
N SER A 3 6.92 -17.85 1.15
CA SER A 3 7.62 -17.74 -0.13
C SER A 3 6.70 -17.14 -1.20
N LEU A 4 7.27 -16.45 -2.20
CA LEU A 4 6.50 -15.88 -3.31
C LEU A 4 5.54 -16.91 -3.94
N ASN A 5 6.00 -18.14 -4.10
CA ASN A 5 5.22 -19.24 -4.64
C ASN A 5 4.04 -19.65 -3.73
N GLN A 6 4.21 -19.57 -2.40
CA GLN A 6 3.11 -19.83 -1.47
C GLN A 6 2.03 -18.75 -1.56
N ILE A 7 2.42 -17.48 -1.70
CA ILE A 7 1.47 -16.36 -1.80
C ILE A 7 0.68 -16.42 -3.11
N THR A 8 1.35 -16.67 -4.23
CA THR A 8 0.68 -16.79 -5.54
C THR A 8 -0.28 -17.98 -5.58
N ASN A 9 0.11 -19.13 -5.00
CA ASN A 9 -0.77 -20.28 -4.87
C ASN A 9 -1.96 -19.98 -3.97
N ALA A 10 -1.75 -19.33 -2.82
CA ALA A 10 -2.84 -18.91 -1.93
C ALA A 10 -3.85 -18.00 -2.65
N ILE A 11 -3.38 -17.02 -3.43
CA ILE A 11 -4.24 -16.14 -4.24
C ILE A 11 -5.06 -16.97 -5.24
N LYS A 12 -4.44 -17.94 -5.92
CA LYS A 12 -5.14 -18.82 -6.88
C LYS A 12 -6.25 -19.63 -6.20
N TYR A 13 -5.95 -20.23 -5.05
CA TYR A 13 -6.95 -21.00 -4.29
C TYR A 13 -8.07 -20.13 -3.75
N LEU A 14 -7.76 -18.95 -3.20
CA LEU A 14 -8.76 -18.01 -2.68
C LEU A 14 -9.68 -17.48 -3.79
N ARG A 15 -9.14 -17.21 -4.99
CA ARG A 15 -9.95 -16.84 -6.16
C ARG A 15 -10.91 -17.95 -6.55
N HIS A 16 -10.45 -19.20 -6.56
CA HIS A 16 -11.30 -20.35 -6.84
C HIS A 16 -12.38 -20.54 -5.75
N ALA A 17 -12.00 -20.38 -4.47
CA ALA A 17 -12.93 -20.46 -3.36
C ALA A 17 -14.05 -19.39 -3.46
N ILE A 18 -13.71 -18.16 -3.83
CA ILE A 18 -14.69 -17.08 -4.03
C ILE A 18 -15.62 -17.36 -5.21
N GLN A 19 -15.15 -18.05 -6.26
CA GLN A 19 -16.01 -18.48 -7.37
C GLN A 19 -17.06 -19.50 -6.93
N LEU A 20 -16.69 -20.39 -6.01
CA LEU A 20 -17.60 -21.39 -5.44
C LEU A 20 -18.56 -20.76 -4.41
N GLU A 21 -18.03 -19.88 -3.55
CA GLU A 21 -18.78 -19.22 -2.48
C GLU A 21 -18.59 -17.70 -2.50
N PRO A 22 -19.39 -16.97 -3.31
CA PRO A 22 -19.23 -15.52 -3.48
C PRO A 22 -19.57 -14.69 -2.24
N ASN A 23 -20.25 -15.28 -1.25
CA ASN A 23 -20.74 -14.61 -0.05
C ASN A 23 -19.89 -14.89 1.19
N PHE A 24 -18.64 -15.30 1.03
CA PHE A 24 -17.74 -15.61 2.14
C PHE A 24 -16.79 -14.43 2.45
N PRO A 25 -17.11 -13.55 3.43
CA PRO A 25 -16.35 -12.31 3.69
C PRO A 25 -14.90 -12.56 4.10
N ASP A 26 -14.64 -13.63 4.87
CA ASP A 26 -13.30 -13.96 5.35
C ASP A 26 -12.35 -14.34 4.19
N ALA A 27 -12.86 -14.95 3.12
CA ALA A 27 -12.06 -15.22 1.92
C ALA A 27 -11.64 -13.93 1.21
N TYR A 28 -12.52 -12.94 1.08
CA TYR A 28 -12.14 -11.63 0.54
C TYR A 28 -11.12 -10.92 1.43
N ASN A 29 -11.28 -10.96 2.75
CA ASN A 29 -10.30 -10.39 3.67
C ASN A 29 -8.93 -11.06 3.54
N THR A 30 -8.91 -12.40 3.46
CA THR A 30 -7.68 -13.18 3.31
C THR A 30 -7.02 -12.95 1.95
N LEU A 31 -7.82 -12.88 0.88
CA LEU A 31 -7.35 -12.55 -0.47
C LEU A 31 -6.73 -11.15 -0.50
N GLY A 32 -7.39 -10.16 0.11
CA GLY A 32 -6.85 -8.80 0.23
C GLY A 32 -5.49 -8.79 0.93
N ASN A 33 -5.33 -9.57 2.02
CA ASN A 33 -4.06 -9.66 2.74
C ASN A 33 -2.96 -10.35 1.93
N ALA A 34 -3.30 -11.41 1.18
CA ALA A 34 -2.36 -12.08 0.29
C ALA A 34 -1.90 -11.15 -0.85
N LEU A 35 -2.82 -10.41 -1.46
CA LEU A 35 -2.52 -9.43 -2.52
C LEU A 35 -1.64 -8.27 -2.00
N ARG A 36 -1.93 -7.75 -0.80
CA ARG A 36 -1.10 -6.73 -0.15
C ARG A 36 0.31 -7.24 0.13
N THR A 37 0.42 -8.47 0.64
CA THR A 37 1.72 -9.10 0.90
C THR A 37 2.50 -9.31 -0.39
N LEU A 38 1.81 -9.74 -1.46
CA LEU A 38 2.41 -9.86 -2.78
C LEU A 38 2.89 -8.49 -3.27
N ALA A 39 2.09 -7.43 -3.15
CA ALA A 39 2.45 -6.08 -3.56
C ALA A 39 3.76 -5.63 -2.87
N MET A 40 3.88 -5.82 -1.55
CA MET A 40 5.10 -5.48 -0.81
C MET A 40 6.36 -6.22 -1.32
N GLN A 41 6.22 -7.43 -1.87
CA GLN A 41 7.36 -8.15 -2.46
C GLN A 41 7.80 -7.59 -3.81
N TYR A 42 6.93 -6.91 -4.55
CA TYR A 42 7.30 -6.27 -5.83
C TYR A 42 8.16 -5.02 -5.61
N LEU A 43 8.03 -4.34 -4.47
CA LEU A 43 8.78 -3.13 -4.09
C LEU A 43 9.34 -3.24 -2.63
N PRO A 44 10.42 -4.01 -2.39
CA PRO A 44 10.98 -4.16 -1.04
C PRO A 44 11.73 -2.90 -0.53
N ASP A 45 12.21 -2.04 -1.43
CA ASP A 45 13.18 -0.97 -1.10
C ASP A 45 12.58 0.43 -0.87
N ILE A 46 11.25 0.60 -0.95
CA ILE A 46 10.62 1.92 -0.82
C ILE A 46 9.76 1.96 0.45
N SER A 47 10.41 2.20 1.59
CA SER A 47 9.84 3.02 2.66
C SER A 47 9.57 4.45 2.11
N PRO A 48 8.76 5.32 2.76
CA PRO A 48 7.76 6.27 2.20
C PRO A 48 8.23 7.39 1.23
N VAL A 49 9.38 7.29 0.59
CA VAL A 49 9.91 8.23 -0.40
C VAL A 49 8.98 8.38 -1.61
N TRP A 50 8.25 7.33 -2.03
CA TRP A 50 7.22 7.45 -3.07
C TRP A 50 5.95 8.19 -2.61
N ILE A 51 5.59 8.10 -1.33
CA ILE A 51 4.47 8.90 -0.78
C ILE A 51 4.82 10.38 -0.90
N LEU A 52 6.09 10.73 -0.66
CA LEU A 52 6.60 12.09 -0.82
C LEU A 52 6.72 12.50 -2.30
N SER A 53 7.09 11.60 -3.21
CA SER A 53 7.21 11.94 -4.63
C SER A 53 5.87 12.28 -5.30
N LYS A 54 4.75 11.71 -4.84
CA LYS A 54 3.40 12.14 -5.25
C LYS A 54 2.97 13.48 -4.63
N SER A 55 3.54 13.89 -3.49
CA SER A 55 3.29 15.22 -2.92
C SER A 55 4.18 16.33 -3.51
N THR A 56 5.34 15.98 -4.10
CA THR A 56 6.22 16.95 -4.78
C THR A 56 5.83 17.19 -6.24
N SER A 57 5.04 16.29 -6.85
CA SER A 57 4.58 16.45 -8.24
C SER A 57 3.49 17.52 -8.45
N SER A 58 3.10 18.27 -7.41
CA SER A 58 2.20 19.43 -7.55
C SER A 58 2.90 20.79 -7.48
N GLU A 59 4.22 20.89 -7.27
CA GLU A 59 4.94 22.17 -7.29
C GLU A 59 6.37 22.04 -7.88
N GLU A 60 6.47 21.87 -9.20
CA GLU A 60 7.67 22.21 -9.97
C GLU A 60 7.29 23.13 -11.16
N HIS A 61 6.79 24.32 -10.84
CA HIS A 61 7.06 25.51 -11.65
C HIS A 61 8.27 26.21 -11.03
N VAL A 62 9.46 25.61 -11.17
CA VAL A 62 10.73 26.28 -10.87
C VAL A 62 11.60 26.20 -12.12
N ASP A 63 11.58 27.31 -12.84
CA ASP A 63 12.39 27.75 -13.97
C ASP A 63 13.42 26.77 -14.56
N ASN A 64 13.02 26.22 -15.70
CA ASN A 64 13.80 25.36 -16.59
C ASN A 64 14.86 26.14 -17.42
N ASN A 65 15.50 27.16 -16.82
CA ASN A 65 16.37 28.10 -17.54
C ASN A 65 17.86 27.99 -17.21
N ILE A 66 18.28 27.11 -16.29
CA ILE A 66 19.71 26.96 -15.93
C ILE A 66 20.39 25.79 -16.67
N ARG A 67 19.65 24.85 -17.27
CA ARG A 67 20.23 23.67 -17.94
C ARG A 67 20.62 23.84 -19.41
N LYS A 68 20.43 25.00 -20.03
CA LYS A 68 20.73 25.22 -21.47
C LYS A 68 22.12 25.83 -21.78
N SER A 69 22.95 26.16 -20.78
CA SER A 69 24.13 27.01 -21.02
C SER A 69 25.50 26.29 -21.10
N SER A 70 25.59 24.97 -20.97
CA SER A 70 26.90 24.29 -21.08
C SER A 70 26.79 22.98 -21.86
N PHE A 71 26.41 23.10 -23.14
CA PHE A 71 26.48 22.02 -24.10
C PHE A 71 27.72 22.25 -24.99
N GLN A 72 28.90 21.85 -24.49
CA GLN A 72 30.08 21.64 -25.33
C GLN A 72 30.43 20.14 -25.34
N ALA A 73 30.30 19.60 -26.55
CA ALA A 73 30.85 18.36 -27.11
C ALA A 73 31.35 17.27 -26.13
N PHE A 74 30.62 16.15 -26.09
CA PHE A 74 31.24 14.84 -25.84
C PHE A 74 30.60 13.77 -26.76
N SER A 75 31.42 13.20 -27.63
CA SER A 75 31.08 12.22 -28.67
C SER A 75 30.53 10.89 -28.10
N PRO A 76 29.79 10.09 -28.90
CA PRO A 76 29.04 8.94 -28.40
C PRO A 76 29.91 7.67 -28.36
N SER A 77 30.41 7.32 -27.18
CA SER A 77 30.95 5.97 -26.93
C SER A 77 30.85 5.61 -25.44
N SER A 78 29.77 4.96 -25.03
CA SER A 78 29.79 4.13 -23.80
C SER A 78 28.56 3.21 -23.70
N PRO A 79 28.71 1.94 -23.26
CA PRO A 79 27.62 0.97 -23.07
C PRO A 79 26.65 1.29 -21.92
N LEU A 80 26.75 2.47 -21.30
CA LEU A 80 26.11 2.79 -20.02
C LEU A 80 24.64 3.25 -20.14
N LYS A 81 24.14 3.61 -21.33
CA LYS A 81 22.76 4.12 -21.51
C LYS A 81 21.69 3.02 -21.59
N GLN A 82 22.01 1.82 -22.07
CA GLN A 82 21.05 0.72 -22.17
C GLN A 82 20.71 0.13 -20.79
N SER A 83 21.72 -0.03 -19.92
CA SER A 83 21.52 -0.53 -18.54
C SER A 83 20.61 0.37 -17.69
N THR A 84 20.61 1.68 -17.92
CA THR A 84 19.70 2.62 -17.24
C THR A 84 18.27 2.57 -17.79
N ALA A 85 18.10 2.38 -19.11
CA ALA A 85 16.78 2.32 -19.73
C ALA A 85 16.03 1.03 -19.37
N GLU A 86 16.70 -0.12 -19.43
CA GLU A 86 16.14 -1.42 -19.06
C GLU A 86 15.78 -1.50 -17.56
N LYS A 87 16.63 -0.91 -16.71
CA LYS A 87 16.31 -0.77 -15.27
C LYS A 87 15.10 0.13 -15.07
N ASN A 88 15.00 1.25 -15.78
CA ASN A 88 13.85 2.16 -15.68
C ASN A 88 12.55 1.49 -16.14
N GLU A 89 12.58 0.69 -17.20
CA GLU A 89 11.42 -0.07 -17.68
C GLU A 89 11.01 -1.19 -16.70
N MET A 90 12.00 -1.87 -16.10
CA MET A 90 11.74 -2.85 -15.04
C MET A 90 11.08 -2.19 -13.81
N TYR A 91 11.54 -1.02 -13.40
CA TYR A 91 10.97 -0.29 -12.25
C TYR A 91 9.56 0.21 -12.54
N THR A 92 9.28 0.77 -13.73
CA THR A 92 7.93 1.22 -14.09
C THR A 92 6.94 0.06 -14.15
N SER A 93 7.37 -1.10 -14.69
CA SER A 93 6.57 -2.33 -14.70
C SER A 93 6.24 -2.82 -13.28
N LYS A 94 7.24 -2.87 -12.38
CA LYS A 94 7.04 -3.26 -10.97
C LYS A 94 6.14 -2.28 -10.21
N ILE A 95 6.27 -0.98 -10.44
CA ILE A 95 5.41 0.05 -9.83
C ILE A 95 3.96 -0.11 -10.28
N SER A 96 3.73 -0.28 -11.59
CA SER A 96 2.39 -0.51 -12.13
C SER A 96 1.75 -1.77 -11.55
N ALA A 97 2.52 -2.87 -11.45
CA ALA A 97 2.07 -4.10 -10.83
C ALA A 97 1.71 -3.91 -9.35
N HIS A 98 2.56 -3.22 -8.59
CA HIS A 98 2.29 -2.88 -7.18
C HIS A 98 1.00 -2.06 -7.04
N GLU A 99 0.82 -0.99 -7.83
CA GLU A 99 -0.40 -0.17 -7.78
C GLU A 99 -1.66 -0.98 -8.12
N SER A 100 -1.57 -1.87 -9.10
CA SER A 100 -2.66 -2.79 -9.47
C SER A 100 -3.02 -3.73 -8.31
N LEU A 101 -2.04 -4.40 -7.71
CA LEU A 101 -2.24 -5.32 -6.59
C LEU A 101 -2.80 -4.61 -5.35
N CYS A 102 -2.30 -3.41 -5.02
CA CYS A 102 -2.83 -2.61 -3.92
C CYS A 102 -4.30 -2.21 -4.16
N ARG A 103 -4.65 -1.87 -5.41
CA ARG A 103 -6.03 -1.53 -5.76
C ARG A 103 -6.95 -2.75 -5.61
N GLU A 104 -6.52 -3.91 -6.07
CA GLU A 104 -7.27 -5.17 -5.93
C GLU A 104 -7.45 -5.52 -4.44
N ALA A 105 -6.39 -5.41 -3.63
CA ALA A 105 -6.46 -5.68 -2.19
C ALA A 105 -7.51 -4.80 -1.48
N LEU A 106 -7.53 -3.49 -1.76
CA LEU A 106 -8.53 -2.57 -1.23
C LEU A 106 -9.95 -2.93 -1.66
N ALA A 107 -10.14 -3.37 -2.91
CA ALA A 107 -11.43 -3.82 -3.41
C ALA A 107 -11.91 -5.08 -2.67
N CYS A 108 -11.01 -6.02 -2.41
CA CYS A 108 -11.32 -7.22 -1.61
C CYS A 108 -11.76 -6.85 -0.19
N TYR A 109 -11.05 -5.96 0.50
CA TYR A 109 -11.47 -5.53 1.84
C TYR A 109 -12.83 -4.83 1.83
N ARG A 110 -13.09 -3.97 0.85
CA ARG A 110 -14.40 -3.30 0.69
C ARG A 110 -15.50 -4.32 0.40
N MET A 111 -15.23 -5.37 -0.37
CA MET A 111 -16.20 -6.43 -0.61
C MET A 111 -16.47 -7.25 0.66
N ALA A 112 -15.44 -7.57 1.43
CA ALA A 112 -15.59 -8.21 2.74
C ALA A 112 -16.50 -7.39 3.66
N LEU A 113 -16.34 -6.07 3.69
CA LEU A 113 -17.17 -5.15 4.46
C LEU A 113 -18.58 -4.97 3.89
N LYS A 114 -18.76 -5.10 2.57
CA LYS A 114 -20.08 -5.10 1.95
C LYS A 114 -20.89 -6.33 2.35
N LEU A 115 -20.23 -7.49 2.43
CA LEU A 115 -20.83 -8.75 2.84
C LEU A 115 -21.03 -8.82 4.37
N LYS A 116 -20.09 -8.26 5.13
CA LYS A 116 -20.12 -8.23 6.59
C LYS A 116 -19.70 -6.85 7.13
N PRO A 117 -20.67 -5.94 7.33
CA PRO A 117 -20.40 -4.56 7.74
C PRO A 117 -19.79 -4.39 9.13
N ASP A 118 -19.87 -5.40 9.99
CA ASP A 118 -19.35 -5.46 11.36
C ASP A 118 -18.02 -6.24 11.46
N HIS A 119 -17.36 -6.49 10.33
CA HIS A 119 -16.12 -7.26 10.29
C HIS A 119 -14.90 -6.44 10.76
N SER A 120 -14.64 -6.45 12.07
CA SER A 120 -13.53 -5.72 12.70
C SER A 120 -12.16 -5.98 12.07
N ILE A 121 -11.84 -7.24 11.76
CA ILE A 121 -10.57 -7.63 11.10
C ILE A 121 -10.44 -7.00 9.71
N ALA A 122 -11.51 -6.99 8.90
CA ALA A 122 -11.48 -6.38 7.57
C ALA A 122 -11.28 -4.86 7.64
N TYR A 123 -11.88 -4.16 8.61
CA TYR A 123 -11.59 -2.75 8.86
C TYR A 123 -10.12 -2.52 9.26
N ALA A 124 -9.57 -3.36 10.15
CA ALA A 124 -8.18 -3.22 10.57
C ALA A 124 -7.21 -3.38 9.40
N ASN A 125 -7.44 -4.40 8.57
CA ASN A 125 -6.62 -4.67 7.39
C ASN A 125 -6.76 -3.59 6.31
N LEU A 126 -7.99 -3.10 6.08
CA LEU A 126 -8.24 -1.95 5.22
C LEU A 126 -7.48 -0.71 5.71
N GLY A 127 -7.51 -0.45 7.02
CA GLY A 127 -6.77 0.66 7.63
C GLY A 127 -5.27 0.58 7.41
N VAL A 128 -4.67 -0.60 7.51
CA VAL A 128 -3.24 -0.80 7.23
C VAL A 128 -2.93 -0.53 5.74
N ALA A 129 -3.74 -1.07 4.83
CA ALA A 129 -3.56 -0.86 3.39
C ALA A 129 -3.73 0.61 2.97
N LEU A 130 -4.65 1.35 3.61
CA LEU A 130 -4.82 2.79 3.40
C LEU A 130 -3.63 3.60 3.92
N ARG A 131 -3.07 3.22 5.08
CA ARG A 131 -1.86 3.84 5.62
C ARG A 131 -0.68 3.69 4.66
N GLU A 132 -0.47 2.49 4.12
CA GLU A 132 0.60 2.20 3.15
C GLU A 132 0.48 3.05 1.88
N ARG A 133 -0.72 3.52 1.54
CA ARG A 133 -0.98 4.44 0.42
C ARG A 133 -0.98 5.92 0.79
N GLY A 134 -0.65 6.27 2.03
CA GLY A 134 -0.67 7.64 2.53
C GLY A 134 -2.08 8.21 2.82
N GLN A 135 -3.13 7.38 2.76
CA GLN A 135 -4.50 7.80 3.05
C GLN A 135 -4.78 7.78 4.56
N ILE A 136 -4.02 8.58 5.32
CA ILE A 136 -3.95 8.51 6.79
C ILE A 136 -5.29 8.78 7.48
N ARG A 137 -6.09 9.74 6.98
CA ARG A 137 -7.41 10.05 7.58
C ARG A 137 -8.38 8.87 7.50
N GLU A 138 -8.45 8.24 6.33
CA GLU A 138 -9.31 7.07 6.10
C GLU A 138 -8.79 5.86 6.88
N ALA A 139 -7.47 5.71 6.98
CA ALA A 139 -6.84 4.68 7.80
C ALA A 139 -7.24 4.80 9.28
N ILE A 140 -7.20 6.01 9.86
CA ILE A 140 -7.64 6.27 11.24
C ILE A 140 -9.10 5.88 11.42
N HIS A 141 -9.99 6.32 10.53
CA HIS A 141 -11.41 5.97 10.60
C HIS A 141 -11.64 4.44 10.61
N CYS A 142 -10.92 3.71 9.76
CA CYS A 142 -10.99 2.25 9.72
C CYS A 142 -10.50 1.62 11.03
N GLN A 143 -9.37 2.08 11.58
CA GLN A 143 -8.85 1.52 12.84
C GLN A 143 -9.76 1.86 14.04
N VAL A 144 -10.31 3.07 14.12
CA VAL A 144 -11.29 3.44 15.16
C VAL A 144 -12.54 2.56 15.05
N THR A 145 -13.02 2.30 13.83
CA THR A 145 -14.17 1.43 13.61
C THR A 145 -13.88 -0.01 14.00
N ALA A 146 -12.69 -0.53 13.65
CA ALA A 146 -12.26 -1.87 14.05
C ALA A 146 -12.17 -2.03 15.57
N ALA A 147 -11.58 -1.04 16.26
CA ALA A 147 -11.48 -1.00 17.73
C ALA A 147 -12.86 -0.90 18.39
N ARG A 148 -13.80 -0.13 17.82
CA ARG A 148 -15.17 -0.04 18.34
C ARG A 148 -15.94 -1.35 18.17
N LEU A 149 -15.77 -2.04 17.04
CA LEU A 149 -16.45 -3.31 16.76
C LEU A 149 -15.89 -4.47 17.57
N ASN A 150 -14.59 -4.45 17.87
CA ASN A 150 -13.95 -5.43 18.74
C ASN A 150 -12.92 -4.72 19.65
N PRO A 151 -13.33 -4.29 20.85
CA PRO A 151 -12.45 -3.59 21.79
C PRO A 151 -11.23 -4.40 22.25
N GLU A 152 -11.35 -5.73 22.29
CA GLU A 152 -10.26 -6.64 22.69
C GLU A 152 -9.26 -6.88 21.55
N PHE A 153 -9.56 -6.42 20.33
CA PHE A 153 -8.64 -6.56 19.22
C PHE A 153 -7.50 -5.55 19.34
N ALA A 154 -6.34 -6.02 19.81
CA ALA A 154 -5.19 -5.16 20.08
C ALA A 154 -4.60 -4.49 18.83
N ALA A 155 -4.68 -5.11 17.65
CA ALA A 155 -3.99 -4.61 16.46
C ALA A 155 -4.46 -3.20 16.02
N PRO A 156 -5.78 -2.89 15.98
CA PRO A 156 -6.27 -1.53 15.75
C PRO A 156 -5.73 -0.47 16.70
N HIS A 157 -5.67 -0.76 18.01
CA HIS A 157 -5.15 0.18 19.01
C HIS A 157 -3.67 0.50 18.77
N CYS A 158 -2.86 -0.53 18.53
CA CYS A 158 -1.45 -0.37 18.17
C CYS A 158 -1.27 0.43 16.86
N ASN A 159 -2.11 0.17 15.85
CA ASN A 159 -2.05 0.88 14.58
C ASN A 159 -2.49 2.34 14.69
N LEU A 160 -3.48 2.66 15.53
CA LEU A 160 -3.88 4.03 15.85
C LEU A 160 -2.74 4.79 16.52
N GLY A 161 -2.09 4.20 17.53
CA GLY A 161 -0.94 4.79 18.20
C GLY A 161 0.17 5.18 17.21
N ASN A 162 0.50 4.26 16.30
CA ASN A 162 1.47 4.52 15.22
C ASN A 162 1.00 5.64 14.28
N LEU A 163 -0.24 5.60 13.80
CA LEU A 163 -0.80 6.62 12.91
C LEU A 163 -0.81 8.03 13.53
N LEU A 164 -1.14 8.12 14.82
CA LEU A 164 -1.21 9.39 15.55
C LEU A 164 0.18 9.94 15.87
N ARG A 165 1.14 9.06 16.16
CA ARG A 165 2.57 9.41 16.24
C ARG A 165 3.07 9.97 14.91
N ASP A 166 2.75 9.30 13.79
CA ASP A 166 3.18 9.72 12.46
C ASP A 166 2.53 11.06 12.04
N GLN A 167 1.40 11.46 12.64
CA GLN A 167 0.78 12.79 12.49
C GLN A 167 1.36 13.88 13.44
N GLY A 168 2.29 13.54 14.32
CA GLY A 168 2.78 14.45 15.37
C GLY A 168 1.75 14.76 16.46
N LYS A 169 0.62 14.02 16.51
CA LYS A 169 -0.47 14.21 17.49
C LYS A 169 -0.33 13.26 18.68
N LEU A 170 0.81 13.33 19.34
CA LEU A 170 1.17 12.46 20.48
C LEU A 170 0.11 12.47 21.60
N GLN A 171 -0.52 13.62 21.89
CA GLN A 171 -1.55 13.70 22.93
C GLN A 171 -2.83 12.92 22.61
N GLN A 172 -3.24 12.83 21.34
CA GLN A 172 -4.40 12.02 20.92
C GLN A 172 -4.06 10.52 20.91
N ALA A 173 -2.78 10.16 20.71
CA ALA A 173 -2.33 8.76 20.76
C ALA A 173 -2.46 8.15 22.16
N ILE A 174 -2.15 8.93 23.20
CA ILE A 174 -2.19 8.47 24.60
C ILE A 174 -3.62 8.12 25.04
N ALA A 175 -4.62 8.88 24.58
CA ALA A 175 -6.02 8.63 24.89
C ALA A 175 -6.58 7.32 24.31
N HIS A 176 -5.87 6.67 23.38
CA HIS A 176 -6.26 5.38 22.80
C HIS A 176 -5.49 4.18 23.39
N TYR A 177 -4.50 4.41 24.24
CA TYR A 177 -3.76 3.34 24.93
C TYR A 177 -4.24 3.10 26.37
N LEU A 178 -5.04 4.01 26.93
CA LEU A 178 -5.60 3.98 28.29
C LEU A 178 -7.08 3.56 28.26
#